data_AF-A0A945M8Q1-F1
#
_entry.id   AF-A0A945M8Q1-F1
#
_cell.length_a   1.000
_cell.length_b   1.000
_cell.length_c   1.000
_cell.angle_alpha   90.00
_cell.angle_beta   90.00
_cell.angle_gamma   90.00
#
_symmetry.space_group_name_H-M   'P 1'
#
loop_
_entity.id
_entity.type
_entity.pdbx_description
1 polymer ?
#
loop_
_entity_poly.entity_id
_entity_poly.type
_entity_poly.pdbx_seq_one_letter_code
_entity_poly.pdbx_strand_id
1 'polypeptide(L)'
;MSAEDACSGRAGCSIANPVLWRRWRSSRVVNARIYFDHNATVPLRPEAAAAVGHALELCGNPSSVHAAGRESRRMVEDAREQIAGLVGASVANVILTSGGTEASNLALRAARAAR
;
A
#
# COMPACT_ATOMS: atom_id res chain seq x y z
N MET A 1 9.29 19.77 5.09
CA MET A 1 9.00 18.85 3.98
C MET A 1 7.57 18.42 4.15
N SER A 2 6.68 19.23 3.58
CA SER A 2 5.23 19.08 3.74
C SER A 2 4.73 17.99 2.78
N ALA A 3 3.59 17.38 3.08
CA ALA A 3 2.95 16.37 2.23
C ALA A 3 2.69 16.83 0.77
N GLU A 4 2.79 18.14 0.53
CA GLU A 4 2.69 18.80 -0.78
C GLU A 4 3.89 18.50 -1.69
N ASP A 5 5.08 18.32 -1.12
CA ASP A 5 6.32 18.21 -1.89
C ASP A 5 6.42 16.85 -2.63
N ALA A 6 5.74 15.81 -2.13
CA ALA A 6 5.78 14.45 -2.69
C ALA A 6 4.94 14.27 -3.98
N CYS A 7 4.09 15.25 -4.34
CA CYS A 7 3.25 15.17 -5.55
C CYS A 7 3.76 15.98 -6.75
N SER A 8 4.82 16.78 -6.57
CA SER A 8 5.29 17.77 -7.55
C SER A 8 5.85 17.19 -8.87
N GLY A 9 6.15 15.89 -8.94
CA GLY A 9 6.81 15.27 -10.10
C GLY A 9 5.94 14.41 -11.04
N ARG A 10 4.66 14.15 -10.71
CA ARG A 10 3.78 13.32 -11.55
C ARG A 10 2.79 14.19 -12.29
N ALA A 11 2.93 14.28 -13.62
CA ALA A 11 1.96 14.93 -14.49
C ALA A 11 0.54 14.43 -14.14
N GLY A 12 -0.28 15.33 -13.60
CA GLY A 12 -1.67 15.06 -13.20
C GLY A 12 -1.99 15.14 -11.72
N CYS A 13 -1.04 15.30 -10.80
CA CYS A 13 -1.36 15.53 -9.38
C CYS A 13 -1.64 17.02 -9.09
N SER A 14 -2.84 17.49 -9.46
CA SER A 14 -3.37 18.74 -8.93
C SER A 14 -4.49 18.40 -7.96
N ILE A 15 -4.27 18.68 -6.66
CA ILE A 15 -5.30 18.64 -5.60
C ILE A 15 -6.52 19.51 -5.99
N ALA A 16 -6.33 20.46 -6.91
CA ALA A 16 -7.35 21.38 -7.39
C ALA A 16 -8.08 20.91 -8.68
N ASN A 17 -7.87 19.69 -9.20
CA ASN A 17 -8.59 19.22 -10.39
C ASN A 17 -9.94 18.53 -10.04
N PRO A 18 -11.09 19.19 -10.27
CA PRO A 18 -12.41 18.65 -9.92
C PRO A 18 -12.80 17.38 -10.71
N VAL A 19 -12.17 17.13 -11.87
CA VAL A 19 -12.41 15.92 -12.68
C VAL A 19 -11.76 14.70 -12.05
N LEU A 20 -10.57 14.85 -11.45
CA LEU A 20 -9.89 13.76 -10.72
C LEU A 20 -10.63 13.41 -9.43
N TRP A 21 -11.16 14.42 -8.72
CA TRP A 21 -12.04 14.21 -7.57
C TRP A 21 -13.34 13.48 -7.92
N ARG A 22 -13.93 13.75 -9.10
CA ARG A 22 -15.13 13.04 -9.57
C ARG A 22 -14.87 11.55 -9.84
N ARG A 23 -13.69 11.18 -10.34
CA ARG A 23 -13.30 9.78 -10.57
C ARG A 23 -13.03 9.02 -9.26
N TRP A 24 -12.50 9.70 -8.24
CA TRP A 24 -12.26 9.11 -6.91
C TRP A 24 -13.57 8.83 -6.13
N ARG A 25 -14.65 9.58 -6.40
CA ARG A 25 -15.96 9.41 -5.76
C ARG A 25 -16.73 8.14 -6.16
N SER A 26 -16.27 7.38 -7.16
CA SER A 26 -17.03 6.24 -7.69
C SER A 26 -16.93 4.95 -6.85
N SER A 27 -16.12 4.92 -5.78
CA SER A 27 -16.21 3.86 -4.77
C SER A 27 -17.48 4.05 -3.95
N ARG A 28 -18.52 3.29 -4.31
CA ARG A 28 -19.84 3.27 -3.65
C ARG A 28 -19.67 3.10 -2.14
N VAL A 29 -19.81 4.19 -1.39
CA VAL A 29 -20.26 4.10 0.00
C VAL A 29 -21.71 3.66 -0.07
N VAL A 30 -21.94 2.37 0.13
CA VAL A 30 -23.29 1.78 0.29
C VAL A 30 -23.84 2.16 1.66
N ASN A 31 -24.20 3.44 1.83
CA ASN A 31 -25.24 3.93 2.74
C ASN A 31 -25.40 5.46 2.61
N ALA A 32 -26.59 5.98 2.90
CA ALA A 32 -26.98 7.39 2.77
C ALA A 32 -26.26 8.37 3.75
N ARG A 33 -25.04 8.07 4.18
CA ARG A 33 -24.26 8.86 5.15
C ARG A 33 -22.95 9.34 4.54
N ILE A 34 -22.66 10.61 4.75
CA ILE A 34 -21.38 11.21 4.38
C ILE A 34 -20.34 10.81 5.43
N TYR A 35 -19.27 10.15 5.01
CA TYR A 35 -18.19 9.67 5.89
C TYR A 35 -17.06 10.72 5.94
N PHE A 36 -16.87 11.35 7.11
CA PHE A 36 -15.86 12.39 7.33
C PHE A 36 -14.73 11.94 8.28
N ASP A 37 -14.34 10.66 8.23
CA ASP A 37 -13.34 10.07 9.13
C ASP A 37 -12.25 9.28 8.37
N HIS A 38 -11.93 9.73 7.15
CA HIS A 38 -10.92 9.10 6.28
C HIS A 38 -9.49 9.13 6.84
N ASN A 39 -9.21 9.92 7.88
CA ASN A 39 -7.91 9.94 8.56
C ASN A 39 -7.73 8.77 9.53
N ALA A 40 -8.81 8.22 10.10
CA ALA A 40 -8.76 7.08 10.99
C ALA A 40 -8.71 5.77 10.21
N THR A 41 -9.59 5.62 9.21
CA THR A 41 -9.60 4.48 8.29
C THR A 41 -10.31 4.84 6.99
N VAL A 42 -10.09 4.07 5.93
CA VAL A 42 -10.73 4.28 4.64
C VAL A 42 -11.48 3.02 4.21
N PRO A 43 -12.65 3.15 3.56
CA PRO A 43 -13.28 2.01 2.90
C PRO A 43 -12.31 1.32 1.95
N LEU A 44 -12.23 -0.01 2.03
CA LEU A 44 -11.34 -0.79 1.19
C LEU A 44 -11.73 -0.59 -0.29
N ARG A 45 -10.74 -0.27 -1.12
CA ARG A 45 -10.93 -0.15 -2.56
C ARG A 45 -11.27 -1.52 -3.16
N PRO A 46 -12.24 -1.61 -4.10
CA PRO A 46 -12.59 -2.88 -4.74
C PRO A 46 -11.39 -3.59 -5.38
N GLU A 47 -10.46 -2.83 -5.96
CA GLU A 47 -9.26 -3.38 -6.59
C GLU A 47 -8.30 -3.99 -5.55
N ALA A 48 -8.22 -3.40 -4.36
CA ALA A 48 -7.44 -3.94 -3.25
C ALA A 48 -8.10 -5.21 -2.67
N ALA A 49 -9.42 -5.22 -2.53
CA ALA A 49 -10.17 -6.40 -2.11
C ALA A 49 -9.97 -7.57 -3.08
N ALA A 50 -10.02 -7.31 -4.40
CA ALA A 50 -9.78 -8.32 -5.43
C ALA A 50 -8.34 -8.85 -5.40
N ALA A 51 -7.34 -7.98 -5.22
CA ALA A 51 -5.94 -8.39 -5.10
C ALA A 51 -5.69 -9.28 -3.87
N VAL A 52 -6.29 -8.94 -2.72
CA VAL A 52 -6.24 -9.79 -1.52
C VAL A 52 -6.93 -11.12 -1.77
N GLY A 53 -8.11 -11.12 -2.41
CA GLY A 53 -8.81 -12.36 -2.77
C GLY A 53 -7.94 -13.28 -3.63
N HIS A 54 -7.33 -12.75 -4.69
CA HIS A 54 -6.42 -13.50 -5.54
C HIS A 54 -5.20 -14.04 -4.78
N ALA A 55 -4.63 -13.25 -3.87
CA ALA A 55 -3.51 -13.69 -3.04
C ALA A 55 -3.88 -14.86 -2.11
N LEU A 56 -5.11 -14.89 -1.61
CA LEU A 56 -5.63 -15.96 -0.74
C LEU A 56 -5.92 -17.26 -1.49
N GLU A 57 -6.12 -17.21 -2.81
CA GLU A 57 -6.29 -18.40 -3.65
C GLU A 57 -4.97 -19.13 -3.94
N LEU A 58 -3.82 -18.44 -3.80
CA LEU A 58 -2.51 -19.05 -4.00
C LEU A 58 -2.16 -20.00 -2.84
N CYS A 59 -1.78 -21.22 -3.18
CA CYS A 59 -1.26 -22.20 -2.25
C CYS A 59 0.27 -22.30 -2.40
N GLY A 60 1.03 -21.82 -1.42
CA GLY A 60 2.49 -21.97 -1.46
C GLY A 60 3.19 -21.07 -0.45
N ASN A 61 4.15 -21.64 0.27
CA ASN A 61 5.01 -20.86 1.16
C ASN A 61 6.05 -20.11 0.31
N PRO A 62 6.14 -18.76 0.37
CA PRO A 62 7.11 -17.98 -0.42
C PRO A 62 8.59 -18.26 -0.07
N SER A 63 8.86 -18.97 1.02
CA SER A 63 10.22 -19.46 1.33
C SER A 63 10.57 -20.79 0.65
N SER A 64 9.58 -21.50 0.11
CA SER A 64 9.80 -22.78 -0.58
C SER A 64 10.36 -22.60 -1.99
N VAL A 65 11.24 -23.52 -2.41
CA VAL A 65 11.89 -23.49 -3.73
C VAL A 65 11.07 -24.10 -4.85
N HIS A 66 10.00 -24.86 -4.55
CA HIS A 66 9.13 -25.49 -5.55
C HIS A 66 8.27 -24.46 -6.30
N ALA A 67 7.67 -24.88 -7.43
CA ALA A 67 6.94 -23.99 -8.34
C ALA A 67 5.91 -23.10 -7.62
N ALA A 68 5.05 -23.69 -6.82
CA ALA A 68 4.02 -22.95 -6.08
C ALA A 68 4.59 -21.95 -5.05
N GLY A 69 5.72 -22.27 -4.41
CA GLY A 69 6.40 -21.34 -3.49
C GLY A 69 7.04 -20.17 -4.22
N ARG A 70 7.63 -20.42 -5.40
CA ARG A 70 8.18 -19.37 -6.27
C ARG A 70 7.10 -18.43 -6.80
N GLU A 71 5.91 -18.94 -7.08
CA GLU A 71 4.75 -18.14 -7.49
C GLU A 71 4.29 -17.21 -6.36
N SER A 72 4.09 -17.73 -5.14
CA SER A 72 3.78 -16.91 -3.97
C SER A 72 4.88 -15.87 -3.69
N ARG A 73 6.16 -16.24 -3.82
CA ARG A 73 7.27 -15.29 -3.68
C ARG A 73 7.21 -14.18 -4.72
N ARG A 74 6.95 -14.51 -5.99
CA ARG A 74 6.84 -13.52 -7.07
C ARG A 74 5.78 -12.48 -6.74
N MET A 75 4.59 -12.90 -6.29
CA MET A 75 3.52 -11.96 -5.90
C MET A 75 3.96 -10.99 -4.80
N VAL A 76 4.68 -11.46 -3.78
CA VAL A 76 5.17 -10.60 -2.70
C VAL A 76 6.24 -9.61 -3.18
N GLU A 77 7.16 -10.06 -4.04
CA GLU A 77 8.21 -9.18 -4.58
C GLU A 77 7.66 -8.15 -5.58
N ASP A 78 6.70 -8.53 -6.44
CA ASP A 78 5.99 -7.59 -7.31
C ASP A 78 5.30 -6.48 -6.49
N ALA A 79 4.66 -6.84 -5.37
CA ALA A 79 4.08 -5.87 -4.45
C ALA A 79 5.15 -4.96 -3.81
N ARG A 80 6.32 -5.52 -3.45
CA ARG A 80 7.44 -4.77 -2.88
C ARG A 80 7.98 -3.73 -3.86
N GLU A 81 8.15 -4.11 -5.12
CA GLU A 81 8.59 -3.20 -6.20
C GLU A 81 7.60 -2.05 -6.41
N GLN A 82 6.29 -2.36 -6.44
CA GLN A 82 5.25 -1.34 -6.55
C GLN A 82 5.26 -0.36 -5.38
N ILE A 83 5.37 -0.86 -4.14
CA ILE A 83 5.44 0.00 -2.95
C ILE A 83 6.69 0.88 -2.99
N ALA A 84 7.86 0.31 -3.32
CA ALA A 84 9.12 1.03 -3.43
C ALA A 84 9.02 2.20 -4.42
N GLY A 85 8.42 1.96 -5.60
CA GLY A 85 8.19 3.00 -6.60
C GLY A 85 7.22 4.10 -6.17
N LEU A 86 6.22 3.77 -5.34
CA LEU A 86 5.27 4.76 -4.80
C LEU A 86 5.92 5.71 -3.79
N VAL A 87 6.83 5.19 -2.95
CA VAL A 87 7.48 5.96 -1.86
C VAL A 87 8.87 6.48 -2.23
N GLY A 88 9.39 6.15 -3.41
CA GLY A 88 10.73 6.57 -3.86
C GLY A 88 11.89 5.90 -3.10
N ALA A 89 11.68 4.67 -2.63
CA ALA A 89 12.70 3.90 -1.91
C ALA A 89 13.34 2.82 -2.82
N SER A 90 14.51 2.32 -2.41
CA SER A 90 15.04 1.07 -2.96
C SER A 90 14.16 -0.10 -2.52
N VAL A 91 13.93 -1.06 -3.41
CA VAL A 91 13.16 -2.29 -3.15
C VAL A 91 13.71 -3.02 -1.91
N ALA A 92 15.04 -3.06 -1.75
CA ALA A 92 15.71 -3.68 -0.61
C ALA A 92 15.40 -3.01 0.74
N ASN A 93 14.95 -1.75 0.73
CA ASN A 93 14.61 -1.00 1.94
C ASN A 93 13.13 -1.10 2.33
N VAL A 94 12.31 -1.80 1.54
CA VAL A 94 10.89 -1.99 1.85
C VAL A 94 10.71 -3.25 2.66
N ILE A 95 10.36 -3.10 3.94
CA ILE A 95 10.02 -4.20 4.85
C ILE A 95 8.50 -4.23 5.03
N LEU A 96 7.87 -5.34 4.66
CA LEU A 96 6.43 -5.53 4.86
C LEU A 96 6.17 -5.94 6.32
N THR A 97 5.22 -5.27 6.96
CA THR A 97 4.76 -5.54 8.33
C THR A 97 3.25 -5.78 8.35
N SER A 98 2.71 -6.21 9.48
CA SER A 98 1.26 -6.35 9.67
C SER A 98 0.50 -5.02 9.75
N GLY A 99 1.21 -3.90 9.93
CA GLY A 99 0.62 -2.57 9.96
C GLY A 99 1.54 -1.46 10.48
N GLY A 100 1.00 -0.25 10.57
CA GLY A 100 1.76 0.96 10.93
C GLY A 100 2.33 0.94 12.36
N THR A 101 1.59 0.38 13.32
CA THR A 101 2.06 0.26 14.72
C THR A 101 3.28 -0.64 14.82
N GLU A 102 3.28 -1.79 14.13
CA GLU A 102 4.44 -2.69 14.10
C GLU A 102 5.63 -2.03 13.40
N ALA A 103 5.41 -1.38 12.24
CA ALA A 103 6.46 -0.69 11.50
C ALA A 103 7.14 0.41 12.34
N SER A 104 6.34 1.20 13.06
CA SER A 104 6.84 2.27 13.94
C SER A 104 7.68 1.71 15.09
N ASN A 105 7.21 0.63 15.72
CA ASN A 105 7.96 -0.05 16.78
C ASN A 105 9.27 -0.67 16.27
N LEU A 106 9.24 -1.29 15.09
CA LEU A 106 10.42 -1.86 14.45
C LEU A 106 11.48 -0.78 14.20
N ALA A 107 11.09 0.36 13.62
CA ALA A 107 11.99 1.47 13.35
C ALA A 107 12.63 2.04 14.61
N LEU A 108 11.83 2.30 15.67
CA LEU A 108 12.33 2.84 16.93
C LEU A 108 13.29 1.88 17.64
N ARG A 109 12.97 0.58 17.65
CA ARG A 109 13.84 -0.44 18.26
C ARG A 109 15.15 -0.60 17.48
N ALA A 110 15.09 -0.62 16.15
CA ALA A 110 16.29 -0.70 15.30
C ALA A 110 17.18 0.53 15.49
N ALA A 111 16.61 1.73 15.51
CA ALA A 111 17.36 2.97 15.74
C ALA A 111 18.04 3.01 17.13
N ARG A 112 17.42 2.41 18.15
CA ARG A 112 18.04 2.26 19.47
C ARG A 112 19.17 1.24 19.47
N ALA A 113 19.03 0.12 18.76
CA ALA A 113 20.04 -0.94 18.70
C ALA A 113 21.27 -0.58 17.85
N ALA A 114 21.13 0.37 16.92
CA ALA A 114 22.22 0.85 16.06
C ALA A 114 23.08 1.96 16.69
N ARG A 115 22.79 2.36 17.94
CA ARG A 115 23.62 3.27 18.75
C ARG A 115 24.51 2.48 19.69
#